data_AF-A0A1J3DXT8-F1
#
_entry.id   AF-A0A1J3DXT8-F1
#
_cell.length_a   1.000
_cell.length_b   1.000
_cell.length_c   1.000
_cell.angle_alpha   90.00
_cell.angle_beta   90.00
_cell.angle_gamma   90.00
#
_symmetry.space_group_name_H-M   'P 1'
#
loop_
_entity.id
_entity.type
_entity.pdbx_description
1 polymer ?
#
loop_
_entity_poly.entity_id
_entity_poly.type
_entity_poly.pdbx_seq_one_letter_code
_entity_poly.pdbx_strand_id
1 'polypeptide(L)'
;KFLGNPEERRYIRDELLVAGKFDICVTSFEMAIKEKTTLRRFSWRYIIIDEAHRIKNENSLLSKTMRLFSTNFRLLITGTPLQNNLHELWALLNFLLPEVFSSAETFDEWFQISGENDQQEVVQQL
;
A
#
# COMPACT_ATOMS: atom_id res chain seq x y z
N LYS A 1 -0.40 -6.99 18.08
CA LYS A 1 -1.55 -6.83 17.15
C LYS A 1 -2.32 -5.60 17.59
N PHE A 2 -2.58 -4.66 16.69
CA PHE A 2 -3.34 -3.44 17.00
C PHE A 2 -4.78 -3.60 16.54
N LEU A 3 -5.59 -4.23 17.38
CA LEU A 3 -7.00 -4.54 17.15
C LEU A 3 -7.74 -4.39 18.49
N GLY A 4 -9.04 -4.67 18.50
CA GLY A 4 -9.85 -4.69 19.73
C GLY A 4 -10.78 -3.49 19.87
N ASN A 5 -11.43 -3.41 21.03
CA ASN A 5 -12.40 -2.36 21.38
C ASN A 5 -11.71 -1.00 21.67
N PRO A 6 -12.45 0.11 21.84
CA PRO A 6 -11.83 1.43 22.08
C PRO A 6 -10.89 1.50 23.29
N GLU A 7 -11.19 0.79 24.38
CA GLU A 7 -10.37 0.80 25.59
C GLU A 7 -9.07 0.02 25.39
N GLU A 8 -9.15 -1.18 24.80
CA GLU A 8 -7.99 -2.00 24.44
C GLU A 8 -7.06 -1.25 23.49
N ARG A 9 -7.62 -0.58 22.47
CA ARG A 9 -6.82 0.21 21.52
C ARG A 9 -6.15 1.39 22.18
N ARG A 10 -6.80 2.02 23.17
CA ARG A 10 -6.18 3.11 23.94
C ARG A 10 -4.96 2.60 24.70
N TYR A 11 -5.11 1.48 25.40
CA TYR A 11 -3.98 0.84 26.10
C TYR A 11 -2.85 0.48 25.13
N ILE A 12 -3.16 -0.17 24.00
CA ILE A 12 -2.14 -0.53 23.00
C ILE A 12 -1.44 0.73 22.47
N ARG A 13 -2.19 1.81 22.18
CA ARG A 13 -1.62 3.07 21.69
C ARG A 13 -0.66 3.71 22.68
N ASP A 14 -1.08 3.79 23.94
CA ASP A 14 -0.39 4.60 24.94
C ASP A 14 0.79 3.84 25.57
N GLU A 15 0.68 2.51 25.69
CA GLU A 15 1.67 1.70 26.40
C GLU A 15 2.55 0.82 25.50
N LEU A 16 2.01 0.29 24.39
CA LEU A 16 2.69 -0.73 23.58
C LEU A 16 3.21 -0.17 22.24
N LEU A 17 2.42 0.65 21.56
CA LEU A 17 2.80 1.38 20.33
C LEU A 17 3.58 2.64 20.70
N VAL A 18 4.72 2.45 21.36
CA VAL A 18 5.65 3.52 21.72
C VAL A 18 7.02 3.18 21.11
N ALA A 19 7.72 4.20 20.60
CA ALA A 19 9.04 4.01 20.00
C ALA A 19 9.98 3.27 20.97
N GLY A 20 10.61 2.20 20.49
CA GLY A 20 11.50 1.34 21.29
C GLY A 20 10.81 0.27 22.14
N LYS A 21 9.47 0.23 22.19
CA LYS A 21 8.71 -0.82 22.91
C LYS A 21 8.12 -1.91 22.00
N PHE A 22 8.21 -1.75 20.69
CA PHE A 22 7.74 -2.75 19.73
C PHE A 22 8.65 -2.79 18.50
N ASP A 23 8.75 -3.97 17.90
CA ASP A 23 9.42 -4.16 16.62
C ASP A 23 8.42 -4.27 15.46
N ILE A 24 7.27 -4.92 15.70
CA ILE A 24 6.29 -5.26 14.66
C ILE A 24 4.88 -4.86 15.11
N CYS A 25 4.19 -4.10 14.25
CA CYS A 25 2.76 -3.81 14.38
C CYS A 25 1.97 -4.56 13.32
N VAL A 26 1.14 -5.52 13.74
CA VAL A 26 0.19 -6.21 12.87
C VAL A 26 -1.21 -5.62 13.09
N THR A 27 -1.87 -5.19 12.02
CA THR A 27 -3.16 -4.49 12.05
C THR A 27 -4.02 -4.86 10.83
N SER A 28 -5.29 -4.47 10.81
CA SER A 28 -6.18 -4.60 9.64
C SER A 28 -6.23 -3.30 8.81
N PHE A 29 -6.80 -3.36 7.61
CA PHE A 29 -6.99 -2.18 6.75
C PHE A 29 -7.88 -1.12 7.38
N GLU A 30 -9.01 -1.55 7.95
CA GLU A 30 -9.96 -0.67 8.62
C GLU A 30 -9.30 0.04 9.79
N MET A 31 -8.43 -0.68 10.50
CA MET A 31 -7.71 -0.11 11.64
C MET A 31 -6.59 0.84 11.18
N ALA A 32 -5.89 0.52 10.09
CA ALA A 32 -4.91 1.45 9.51
C ALA A 32 -5.56 2.78 9.11
N ILE A 33 -6.78 2.75 8.57
CA ILE A 33 -7.59 3.94 8.26
C ILE A 33 -8.01 4.66 9.55
N LYS A 34 -8.60 3.93 10.50
CA LYS A 34 -9.17 4.50 11.73
C LYS A 34 -8.10 5.13 12.62
N GLU A 35 -6.94 4.51 12.70
CA GLU A 35 -5.83 4.89 13.58
C GLU A 35 -4.68 5.55 12.81
N LYS A 36 -4.95 6.07 11.60
CA LYS A 36 -3.93 6.70 10.74
C LYS A 36 -3.11 7.77 11.45
N THR A 37 -3.72 8.55 12.34
CA THR A 37 -3.01 9.60 13.10
C THR A 37 -1.99 9.01 14.05
N THR A 38 -2.31 7.90 14.70
CA THR A 38 -1.39 7.16 15.59
C THR A 38 -0.24 6.58 14.78
N LEU A 39 -0.55 5.86 13.70
CA LEU A 39 0.42 5.12 12.91
C LEU A 39 1.35 6.03 12.09
N ARG A 40 0.90 7.22 11.68
CA ARG A 40 1.70 8.21 10.94
C ARG A 40 2.83 8.83 11.77
N ARG A 41 2.79 8.70 13.10
CA ARG A 41 3.85 9.22 14.00
C ARG A 41 5.17 8.46 13.89
N PHE A 42 5.16 7.27 13.28
CA PHE A 42 6.34 6.43 13.13
C PHE A 42 6.94 6.55 11.73
N SER A 43 8.27 6.54 11.67
CA SER A 43 9.03 6.29 10.44
C SER A 43 9.22 4.79 10.28
N TRP A 44 8.38 4.15 9.47
CA TRP A 44 8.35 2.69 9.34
C TRP A 44 9.51 2.20 8.47
N ARG A 45 10.30 1.24 8.96
CA ARG A 45 11.33 0.63 8.10
C ARG A 45 10.70 -0.14 6.93
N TYR A 46 9.65 -0.91 7.21
CA TYR A 46 8.88 -1.65 6.22
C TYR A 46 7.39 -1.43 6.41
N ILE A 47 6.67 -1.29 5.30
CA ILE A 47 5.21 -1.48 5.22
C ILE A 47 4.96 -2.69 4.33
N ILE A 48 4.33 -3.71 4.89
CA ILE A 48 3.96 -4.94 4.19
C ILE A 48 2.43 -4.97 4.09
N ILE A 49 1.91 -5.05 2.87
CA ILE A 49 0.49 -5.18 2.59
C ILE A 49 0.25 -6.56 1.99
N ASP A 50 -0.43 -7.40 2.75
CA ASP A 50 -1.01 -8.64 2.25
C ASP A 50 -2.30 -8.35 1.49
N GLU A 51 -2.71 -9.20 0.55
CA GLU A 51 -3.84 -8.97 -0.34
C GLU A 51 -3.83 -7.58 -1.02
N ALA A 52 -2.70 -7.24 -1.64
CA ALA A 52 -2.43 -5.93 -2.21
C ALA A 52 -3.43 -5.47 -3.28
N HIS A 53 -4.23 -6.38 -3.86
CA HIS A 53 -5.36 -6.03 -4.72
C HIS A 53 -6.33 -5.03 -4.06
N ARG A 54 -6.34 -4.92 -2.72
CA ARG A 54 -7.15 -3.95 -1.96
C ARG A 54 -6.73 -2.49 -2.13
N ILE A 55 -5.50 -2.22 -2.60
CA ILE A 55 -4.98 -0.86 -2.82
C ILE A 55 -4.82 -0.47 -4.31
N LYS A 56 -5.32 -1.31 -5.23
CA LYS A 56 -5.21 -1.10 -6.68
C LYS A 56 -5.92 0.15 -7.23
N ASN A 57 -6.81 0.73 -6.44
CA ASN A 57 -7.43 2.02 -6.73
C ASN A 57 -6.75 3.10 -5.89
N GLU A 58 -5.96 3.94 -6.54
CA GLU A 58 -5.19 5.03 -5.93
C GLU A 58 -6.09 6.06 -5.22
N ASN A 59 -7.34 6.21 -5.70
CA ASN A 59 -8.32 7.13 -5.14
C ASN A 59 -9.01 6.61 -3.88
N SER A 60 -8.88 5.33 -3.57
CA SER A 60 -9.47 4.71 -2.39
C SER A 60 -8.92 5.33 -1.09
N LEU A 61 -9.77 5.35 -0.05
CA LEU A 61 -9.37 5.84 1.27
C LEU A 61 -8.19 5.03 1.85
N LEU A 62 -8.16 3.73 1.59
CA LEU A 62 -7.07 2.86 2.02
C LEU A 62 -5.76 3.25 1.33
N SER A 63 -5.73 3.31 -0.01
CA SER A 63 -4.52 3.71 -0.77
C SER A 63 -4.00 5.07 -0.30
N LYS A 64 -4.88 6.07 -0.24
CA LYS A 64 -4.52 7.41 0.23
C LYS A 64 -3.95 7.37 1.64
N THR A 65 -4.55 6.59 2.55
CA THR A 65 -4.06 6.48 3.93
C THR A 65 -2.68 5.82 3.99
N MET A 66 -2.47 4.70 3.30
CA MET A 66 -1.20 3.98 3.33
C MET A 66 -0.04 4.82 2.80
N ARG A 67 -0.30 5.70 1.83
CA ARG A 67 0.68 6.65 1.26
C ARG A 67 1.07 7.78 2.22
N LEU A 68 0.28 8.05 3.26
CA LEU A 68 0.63 9.04 4.28
C LEU A 68 1.72 8.55 5.25
N PHE A 69 1.97 7.25 5.29
CA PHE A 69 2.92 6.67 6.22
C PHE A 69 4.34 6.78 5.66
N SER A 70 5.23 7.40 6.45
CA SER A 70 6.65 7.48 6.13
C SER A 70 7.25 6.08 6.19
N THR A 71 7.93 5.66 5.12
CA THR A 71 8.60 4.36 5.08
C THR A 71 9.79 4.30 4.14
N ASN A 72 10.78 3.45 4.46
CA ASN A 72 11.93 3.18 3.61
C ASN A 72 11.64 2.12 2.53
N PHE A 73 10.87 1.09 2.88
CA PHE A 73 10.62 -0.06 2.01
C PHE A 73 9.15 -0.46 2.04
N ARG A 74 8.60 -0.78 0.88
CA ARG A 74 7.23 -1.26 0.71
C ARG A 74 7.25 -2.63 0.07
N LEU A 75 6.46 -3.55 0.62
CA LEU A 75 6.28 -4.90 0.07
C LEU A 75 4.78 -5.15 -0.12
N LEU A 76 4.42 -5.56 -1.33
CA LEU A 76 3.07 -5.99 -1.66
C LEU A 76 3.06 -7.49 -1.85
N ILE A 77 2.10 -8.17 -1.24
CA ILE A 77 1.85 -9.60 -1.40
C ILE A 77 0.41 -9.74 -1.85
N THR A 78 0.15 -10.53 -2.89
CA THR A 78 -1.21 -10.83 -3.36
C THR A 78 -1.24 -12.23 -3.93
N GLY A 79 -2.30 -12.99 -3.60
CA GLY A 79 -2.56 -14.29 -4.21
C GLY A 79 -3.41 -14.20 -5.48
N THR A 80 -3.98 -13.02 -5.76
CA THR A 80 -4.83 -12.79 -6.93
C THR A 80 -4.03 -12.19 -8.08
N PRO A 81 -4.16 -12.72 -9.31
CA PRO A 81 -3.49 -12.16 -10.48
C PRO A 81 -3.99 -10.74 -10.72
N LEU A 82 -3.07 -9.85 -11.06
CA LEU A 82 -3.33 -8.46 -11.41
C LEU A 82 -3.98 -8.38 -12.80
N GLN A 83 -5.28 -8.61 -12.90
CA GLN A 83 -5.96 -8.70 -14.19
C GLN A 83 -6.49 -7.35 -14.73
N ASN A 84 -6.12 -7.08 -15.99
CA ASN A 84 -6.79 -6.29 -17.05
C ASN A 84 -6.81 -4.76 -17.01
N ASN A 85 -6.13 -4.09 -16.08
CA ASN A 85 -6.06 -2.62 -16.12
C ASN A 85 -4.66 -2.11 -15.84
N LEU A 86 -4.00 -1.55 -16.86
CA LEU A 86 -2.69 -0.89 -16.76
C LEU A 86 -2.68 0.19 -15.67
N HIS A 87 -3.80 0.87 -15.47
CA HIS A 87 -3.95 1.86 -14.41
C HIS A 87 -3.91 1.24 -13.00
N GLU A 88 -4.47 0.03 -12.82
CA GLU A 88 -4.38 -0.68 -11.54
C GLU A 88 -2.94 -1.15 -11.26
N LEU A 89 -2.24 -1.64 -12.28
CA LEU A 89 -0.83 -2.00 -12.19
C LEU A 89 0.02 -0.77 -11.84
N TRP A 90 -0.20 0.34 -12.56
CA TRP A 90 0.43 1.62 -12.27
C TRP A 90 0.16 2.05 -10.82
N ALA A 91 -1.08 1.97 -10.33
CA ALA A 91 -1.41 2.37 -8.97
C ALA A 91 -0.60 1.59 -7.92
N LEU A 92 -0.38 0.28 -8.14
CA LEU A 92 0.47 -0.54 -7.27
C LEU A 92 1.96 -0.22 -7.41
N LEU A 93 2.45 0.00 -8.63
CA LEU A 93 3.86 0.37 -8.88
C LEU A 93 4.18 1.75 -8.31
N ASN A 94 3.29 2.73 -8.49
CA ASN A 94 3.32 4.04 -7.86
C ASN A 94 3.24 3.93 -6.34
N PHE A 95 2.54 2.92 -5.79
CA PHE A 95 2.61 2.65 -4.35
C PHE A 95 3.99 2.16 -3.93
N LEU A 96 4.64 1.27 -4.69
CA LEU A 96 5.97 0.76 -4.34
C LEU A 96 7.08 1.82 -4.49
N LEU A 97 7.08 2.54 -5.62
CA LEU A 97 8.12 3.47 -6.04
C LEU A 97 7.50 4.76 -6.61
N PRO A 98 6.95 5.64 -5.77
CA PRO A 98 6.24 6.85 -6.23
C PRO A 98 7.13 7.81 -7.03
N GLU A 99 8.44 7.84 -6.75
CA GLU A 99 9.40 8.69 -7.45
C GLU A 99 9.62 8.25 -8.91
N VAL A 100 9.51 6.95 -9.19
CA VAL A 100 9.70 6.39 -10.54
C VAL A 100 8.40 6.41 -11.33
N PHE A 101 7.29 6.06 -10.69
CA PHE A 101 5.97 5.93 -11.33
C PHE A 101 5.06 7.10 -10.97
N SER A 102 5.52 8.34 -11.08
CA SER A 102 4.82 9.52 -10.56
C SER A 102 3.61 9.97 -11.39
N SER A 103 3.58 9.68 -12.70
CA SER A 103 2.45 9.97 -13.61
C SER A 103 1.89 8.68 -14.22
N ALA A 104 0.55 8.57 -14.20
CA ALA A 104 -0.17 7.52 -14.91
C ALA A 104 -0.09 7.72 -16.43
N GLU A 105 -0.12 8.98 -16.89
CA GLU A 105 -0.08 9.31 -18.32
C GLU A 105 1.25 8.87 -18.95
N THR A 106 2.37 9.16 -18.27
CA THR A 106 3.70 8.72 -18.72
C THR A 106 3.81 7.20 -18.76
N PHE A 107 3.19 6.52 -17.79
CA PHE A 107 3.15 5.06 -17.77
C PHE A 107 2.35 4.51 -18.96
N ASP A 108 1.17 5.07 -19.22
CA ASP A 108 0.34 4.67 -20.36
C ASP A 108 1.06 4.89 -21.71
N GLU A 109 1.77 6.01 -21.87
CA GLU A 109 2.58 6.29 -23.07
C GLU A 109 3.67 5.22 -23.30
N TRP A 110 4.39 4.81 -22.25
CA TRP A 110 5.41 3.76 -22.36
C TRP A 110 4.83 2.43 -22.86
N PHE A 111 3.62 2.09 -22.40
CA PHE A 111 2.92 0.87 -22.84
C PHE A 111 2.28 1.00 -24.21
N GLN A 112 1.84 2.19 -24.64
CA GLN A 112 1.32 2.42 -26.00
C GLN A 112 2.42 2.34 -27.05
N ILE A 113 3.62 2.84 -26.74
CA ILE A 113 4.80 2.74 -27.62
C ILE A 113 5.22 1.27 -27.83
N SER A 114 4.90 0.39 -26.88
CA SER A 114 5.23 -1.04 -26.92
C SER A 114 4.31 -1.85 -27.85
N GLY A 115 3.23 -1.26 -28.41
CA GLY A 115 2.30 -1.94 -29.32
C GLY A 115 1.14 -2.66 -28.60
N GLU A 116 -0.06 -2.62 -29.20
CA GLU A 116 -1.31 -3.13 -28.58
C GLU A 116 -1.28 -4.65 -28.29
N ASN A 117 -0.51 -5.43 -29.04
CA ASN A 117 -0.37 -6.87 -28.81
C ASN A 117 0.52 -7.20 -27.60
N ASP A 118 1.49 -6.33 -27.27
CA ASP A 118 2.45 -6.56 -26.17
C ASP A 118 1.84 -6.21 -24.80
N GLN A 119 0.83 -5.32 -24.77
CA GLN A 119 0.17 -4.92 -23.52
C GLN A 119 -0.53 -6.09 -22.81
N GLN A 120 -1.18 -6.98 -23.58
CA GLN A 120 -1.83 -8.15 -22.99
C GLN A 120 -0.81 -9.22 -22.56
N GLU A 121 0.32 -9.36 -23.27
CA GLU A 121 1.38 -10.30 -22.90
C GLU A 121 2.13 -9.87 -21.63
N VAL A 122 2.51 -8.60 -21.50
CA VAL A 122 3.21 -8.11 -20.29
C VAL A 122 2.34 -8.24 -19.04
N VAL A 123 1.04 -7.95 -19.15
CA VAL A 123 0.09 -8.09 -18.04
C VAL A 123 -0.17 -9.56 -17.69
N GLN A 124 -0.08 -10.49 -18.64
CA GLN A 124 -0.24 -11.93 -18.38
C GLN A 124 1.02 -12.60 -17.82
N GLN A 125 2.20 -12.02 -18.06
CA GLN A 125 3.49 -12.57 -17.62
C GLN A 125 3.94 -12.10 -16.22
N LEU A 126 3.26 -11.12 -15.63
CA LEU A 126 3.49 -10.59 -14.28
C LEU A 126 2.45 -11.10 -13.28
#